data_AF-A0A7L3HR27-F1
#
_entry.id   AF-A0A7L3HR27-F1
#
_cell.length_a   1.000
_cell.length_b   1.000
_cell.length_c   1.000
_cell.angle_alpha   90.00
_cell.angle_beta   90.00
_cell.angle_gamma   90.00
#
_symmetry.space_group_name_H-M   'P 1'
#
loop_
_entity.id
_entity.type
_entity.pdbx_description
1 polymer ?
#
loop_
_entity_poly.entity_id
_entity_poly.type
_entity_poly.pdbx_seq_one_letter_code
_entity_poly.pdbx_strand_id
1 'polypeptide(L)'
;GVYGFPRCPGESSHLCDWIRKTLDLGAYTKAVQEHLVQAEYWHDPLKEEEYRKNSIFLADINQERGINETYKKNLMALKKFVMVKFLNDTMVDPPISEWFGFYKSGQAKETIPLQETSLYKEDRLGLQEMDKAGKLVFLGVKGDHLHFSEEWFDSSILPFLQ
;
A
#
# COMPACT_ATOMS: atom_id res chain seq x y z
N GLY A 1 -0.13 0.33 2.44
CA GLY A 1 -1.19 1.14 3.09
C GLY A 1 -1.00 2.58 2.71
N VAL A 2 -1.76 3.51 3.30
CA VAL A 2 -1.53 4.95 3.08
C VAL A 2 -1.37 5.66 4.43
N TYR A 3 -0.58 6.73 4.42
CA TYR A 3 -0.33 7.61 5.56
C TYR A 3 -0.55 9.11 5.21
N GLY A 4 -1.29 9.38 4.15
CA GLY A 4 -1.65 10.75 3.80
C GLY A 4 -3.08 10.84 3.29
N PHE A 5 -3.58 12.06 3.30
CA PHE A 5 -4.92 12.37 2.80
C PHE A 5 -4.80 12.86 1.35
N PRO A 6 -5.74 12.50 0.45
CA PRO A 6 -5.67 12.89 -0.95
C PRO A 6 -5.52 14.40 -1.12
N ARG A 7 -4.57 14.84 -1.96
CA ARG A 7 -4.25 16.28 -2.18
C ARG A 7 -3.84 17.04 -0.93
N CYS A 8 -3.43 16.32 0.11
CA CYS A 8 -2.86 16.85 1.34
C CYS A 8 -1.46 16.25 1.55
N PRO A 9 -0.50 16.48 0.63
CA PRO A 9 0.87 16.04 0.83
C PRO A 9 1.48 16.84 1.98
N GLY A 10 1.72 16.16 3.10
CA GLY A 10 2.69 16.52 4.15
C GLY A 10 2.57 17.86 4.90
N GLU A 11 2.40 19.00 4.22
CA GLU A 11 2.56 20.35 4.79
C GLU A 11 1.93 21.44 3.90
N SER A 12 0.60 21.66 3.89
CA SER A 12 0.07 22.89 3.25
C SER A 12 -1.33 23.38 3.64
N SER A 13 -2.13 22.65 4.44
CA SER A 13 -3.37 23.25 4.96
C SER A 13 -3.70 22.81 6.38
N HIS A 14 -4.21 23.76 7.18
CA HIS A 14 -4.69 23.52 8.54
C HIS A 14 -5.77 22.43 8.61
N LEU A 15 -6.53 22.23 7.53
CA LEU A 15 -7.53 21.16 7.41
C LEU A 15 -6.86 19.79 7.22
N CYS A 16 -5.81 19.70 6.41
CA CYS A 16 -5.02 18.48 6.24
C CYS A 16 -4.39 18.06 7.57
N ASP A 17 -3.81 19.02 8.31
CA ASP A 17 -3.22 18.78 9.63
C ASP A 17 -4.25 18.35 10.67
N TRP A 18 -5.45 18.94 10.62
CA TRP A 18 -6.53 18.58 11.54
C TRP A 18 -7.05 17.17 11.24
N ILE A 19 -7.37 16.85 9.98
CA ILE A 19 -7.82 15.52 9.57
C ILE A 19 -6.76 14.46 9.90
N ARG A 20 -5.48 14.74 9.60
CA ARG A 20 -4.36 13.87 9.98
C ARG A 20 -4.31 13.66 11.48
N LYS A 21 -4.36 14.72 12.30
CA LYS A 21 -4.36 14.59 13.78
C LYS A 21 -5.58 13.83 14.30
N THR A 22 -6.74 14.01 13.69
CA THR A 22 -7.96 13.27 14.06
C THR A 22 -7.86 11.80 13.70
N LEU A 23 -7.25 11.46 12.55
CA LEU A 23 -6.96 10.08 12.17
C LEU A 23 -5.83 9.48 13.02
N ASP A 24 -4.76 10.21 13.33
CA ASP A 24 -3.65 9.74 14.18
C ASP A 24 -4.07 9.49 15.65
N LEU A 25 -5.17 10.12 16.09
CA LEU A 25 -5.75 9.92 17.43
C LEU A 25 -6.91 8.91 17.44
N GLY A 26 -7.52 8.62 16.29
CA GLY A 26 -8.81 7.94 16.22
C GLY A 26 -8.91 6.79 15.23
N ALA A 27 -8.02 6.70 14.24
CA ALA A 27 -8.08 5.73 13.14
C ALA A 27 -8.09 4.30 13.68
N TYR A 28 -7.31 4.03 14.72
CA TYR A 28 -7.19 2.70 15.32
C TYR A 28 -8.17 2.41 16.45
N THR A 29 -9.15 3.30 16.68
CA THR A 29 -10.26 2.97 17.58
C THR A 29 -11.18 1.94 16.92
N LYS A 30 -11.73 1.01 17.71
CA LYS A 30 -12.62 -0.05 17.22
C LYS A 30 -13.78 0.50 16.39
N ALA A 31 -14.44 1.56 16.88
CA ALA A 31 -15.58 2.16 16.19
C ALA A 31 -15.18 2.72 14.80
N VAL A 32 -14.02 3.36 14.68
CA VAL A 32 -13.56 3.91 13.39
C VAL A 32 -13.12 2.79 12.45
N GLN A 33 -12.36 1.80 12.93
CA GLN A 33 -11.97 0.64 12.13
C GLN A 33 -13.18 -0.12 11.56
N GLU A 34 -14.27 -0.27 12.31
CA GLU A 34 -15.46 -1.03 11.88
C GLU A 34 -16.41 -0.25 10.95
N HIS A 35 -16.24 1.08 10.81
CA HIS A 35 -17.21 1.92 10.08
C HIS A 35 -16.58 2.84 9.02
N LEU A 36 -15.24 2.93 8.94
CA LEU A 36 -14.54 3.79 7.99
C LEU A 36 -13.49 2.99 7.20
N VAL A 37 -13.81 2.71 5.94
CA VAL A 37 -12.97 1.92 5.01
C VAL A 37 -11.54 2.47 4.91
N GLN A 38 -11.37 3.80 4.88
CA GLN A 38 -10.04 4.44 4.82
C GLN A 38 -9.18 4.13 6.04
N ALA A 39 -9.79 3.94 7.22
CA ALA A 39 -9.06 3.62 8.44
C ALA A 39 -8.52 2.19 8.42
N GLU A 40 -9.22 1.26 7.77
CA GLU A 40 -8.84 -0.16 7.69
C GLU A 40 -7.48 -0.38 6.99
N TYR A 41 -7.09 0.54 6.11
CA TYR A 41 -5.79 0.57 5.42
C TYR A 41 -4.93 1.80 5.71
N TRP A 42 -5.29 2.56 6.75
CA TRP A 42 -4.39 3.55 7.33
C TRP A 42 -3.20 2.83 7.95
N HIS A 43 -2.00 3.25 7.58
CA HIS A 43 -0.75 2.64 8.03
C HIS A 43 0.16 3.75 8.54
N ASP A 44 0.25 3.88 9.86
CA ASP A 44 1.07 4.91 10.52
C ASP A 44 2.51 4.39 10.70
N PRO A 45 3.51 4.92 9.95
CA PRO A 45 4.88 4.46 10.06
C PRO A 45 5.58 4.99 11.32
N LEU A 46 5.05 6.02 11.99
CA LEU A 46 5.57 6.51 13.28
C LEU A 46 5.08 5.64 14.44
N LYS A 47 3.89 5.03 14.33
CA LYS A 47 3.27 4.18 15.35
C LYS A 47 2.95 2.77 14.83
N GLU A 48 3.96 2.11 14.27
CA GLU A 48 3.83 0.76 13.69
C GLU A 48 3.19 -0.26 14.63
N GLU A 49 3.55 -0.27 15.92
CA GLU A 49 2.95 -1.21 16.88
C GLU A 49 1.43 -1.00 17.06
N GLU A 50 0.97 0.26 17.01
CA GLU A 50 -0.45 0.58 17.07
C GLU A 50 -1.17 0.11 15.80
N TYR A 51 -0.57 0.34 14.64
CA TYR A 51 -1.03 -0.17 13.34
C TYR A 51 -1.17 -1.69 13.35
N ARG A 52 -0.10 -2.42 13.68
CA ARG A 52 -0.10 -3.90 13.67
C ARG A 52 -1.17 -4.46 14.59
N LYS A 53 -1.34 -3.87 15.78
CA LYS A 53 -2.28 -4.36 16.77
C LYS A 53 -3.73 -4.09 16.39
N ASN A 54 -4.04 -2.90 15.87
CA ASN A 54 -5.41 -2.41 15.81
C ASN A 54 -6.01 -2.34 14.39
N SER A 55 -5.22 -2.38 13.31
CA SER A 55 -5.77 -2.45 11.95
C SER A 55 -6.53 -3.76 11.75
N ILE A 56 -7.82 -3.68 11.43
CA ILE A 56 -8.67 -4.88 11.29
C ILE A 56 -8.53 -5.57 9.93
N PHE A 57 -7.93 -4.90 8.95
CA PHE A 57 -7.80 -5.39 7.57
C PHE A 57 -6.34 -5.43 7.11
N LEU A 58 -5.71 -4.26 6.89
CA LEU A 58 -4.42 -4.19 6.23
C LEU A 58 -3.32 -4.95 7.00
N ALA A 59 -3.30 -4.84 8.34
CA ALA A 59 -2.36 -5.59 9.16
C ALA A 59 -2.61 -7.12 9.12
N ASP A 60 -3.84 -7.56 8.87
CA ASP A 60 -4.16 -8.98 8.71
C ASP A 60 -3.62 -9.51 7.38
N ILE A 61 -4.03 -8.91 6.26
CA ILE A 61 -3.65 -9.38 4.93
C ILE A 61 -2.15 -9.22 4.64
N ASN A 62 -1.46 -8.34 5.36
CA ASN A 62 -0.01 -8.16 5.28
C ASN A 62 0.79 -8.97 6.31
N GLN A 63 0.16 -9.89 7.04
CA GLN A 63 0.85 -10.82 7.93
C GLN A 63 1.65 -10.12 9.05
N GLU A 64 1.14 -8.98 9.54
CA GLU A 64 1.83 -8.16 10.55
C GLU A 64 1.82 -8.80 11.94
N ARG A 65 0.78 -9.60 12.22
CA ARG A 65 0.55 -10.25 13.52
C ARG A 65 0.94 -11.73 13.55
N GLY A 66 1.26 -12.30 12.40
CA GLY A 66 1.55 -13.73 12.22
C GLY A 66 1.42 -14.14 10.76
N ILE A 67 1.96 -15.31 10.41
CA ILE A 67 1.90 -15.84 9.05
C ILE A 67 0.66 -16.71 8.91
N ASN A 68 -0.29 -16.25 8.09
CA ASN A 68 -1.38 -17.08 7.59
C ASN A 68 -0.92 -17.82 6.31
N GLU A 69 -0.63 -19.11 6.43
CA GLU A 69 -0.16 -19.94 5.31
C GLU A 69 -1.16 -20.02 4.14
N THR A 70 -2.46 -19.87 4.42
CA THR A 70 -3.49 -19.88 3.38
C THR A 70 -3.40 -18.61 2.53
N TYR A 71 -3.11 -17.45 3.13
CA TYR A 71 -2.92 -16.19 2.38
C TYR A 71 -1.71 -16.29 1.46
N LYS A 72 -0.55 -16.72 1.99
CA LYS A 72 0.68 -16.93 1.20
C LYS A 72 0.43 -17.90 0.05
N LYS A 73 -0.14 -19.08 0.33
CA LYS A 73 -0.45 -20.09 -0.71
C LYS A 73 -1.37 -19.54 -1.80
N ASN A 74 -2.43 -18.82 -1.41
CA ASN A 74 -3.41 -18.32 -2.36
C ASN A 74 -2.84 -17.20 -3.24
N LEU A 75 -2.06 -16.28 -2.67
CA LEU A 75 -1.42 -15.21 -3.45
C LEU A 75 -0.41 -15.79 -4.46
N MET A 76 0.41 -16.75 -4.03
CA MET A 76 1.37 -17.43 -4.92
C MET A 76 0.71 -18.23 -6.04
N ALA A 77 -0.57 -18.62 -5.89
CA ALA A 77 -1.32 -19.33 -6.92
C ALA A 77 -1.65 -18.45 -8.14
N LEU A 78 -1.55 -17.12 -8.02
CA LEU A 78 -1.72 -16.21 -9.15
C LEU A 78 -0.70 -16.52 -10.26
N LYS A 79 -1.14 -16.39 -11.52
CA LYS A 79 -0.25 -16.46 -12.69
C LYS A 79 0.62 -15.21 -12.82
N LYS A 80 -0.01 -14.06 -12.62
CA LYS A 80 0.62 -12.73 -12.64
C LYS A 80 -0.02 -11.87 -11.55
N PHE A 81 0.79 -11.02 -10.94
CA PHE A 81 0.34 -9.94 -10.08
C PHE A 81 0.91 -8.63 -10.65
N VAL A 82 0.07 -7.91 -11.39
CA VAL A 82 0.45 -6.68 -12.09
C VAL A 82 0.10 -5.48 -11.22
N MET A 83 1.10 -4.67 -10.91
CA MET A 83 0.98 -3.46 -10.11
C MET A 83 1.30 -2.25 -10.98
N VAL A 84 0.32 -1.36 -11.12
CA VAL A 84 0.45 -0.13 -11.88
C VAL A 84 0.70 1.01 -10.90
N LYS A 85 1.72 1.82 -11.18
CA LYS A 85 2.01 3.04 -10.44
C LYS A 85 1.82 4.27 -11.33
N PHE A 86 1.07 5.24 -10.84
CA PHE A 86 0.96 6.58 -11.41
C PHE A 86 2.19 7.40 -11.01
N LEU A 87 2.94 7.90 -11.99
CA LEU A 87 4.22 8.57 -11.75
C LEU A 87 4.04 9.98 -11.17
N ASN A 88 2.87 10.58 -11.33
CA ASN A 88 2.53 11.91 -10.84
C ASN A 88 1.34 11.89 -9.87
N ASP A 89 1.12 10.76 -9.18
CA ASP A 89 0.01 10.58 -8.25
C ASP A 89 0.05 11.62 -7.10
N THR A 90 -1.05 12.35 -6.93
CA THR A 90 -1.26 13.34 -5.86
C THR A 90 -2.29 12.88 -4.82
N MET A 91 -2.84 11.67 -4.98
CA MET A 91 -3.91 11.11 -4.16
C MET A 91 -3.37 10.05 -3.18
N VAL A 92 -2.49 9.16 -3.63
CA VAL A 92 -1.88 8.10 -2.82
C VAL A 92 -0.63 8.63 -2.14
N ASP A 93 -0.57 8.52 -0.82
CA ASP A 93 0.59 8.93 -0.03
C ASP A 93 1.04 7.79 0.90
N PRO A 94 2.23 7.18 0.69
CA PRO A 94 3.19 7.51 -0.37
C PRO A 94 2.83 6.81 -1.70
N PRO A 95 3.09 7.41 -2.88
CA PRO A 95 2.81 6.78 -4.18
C PRO A 95 3.52 5.43 -4.39
N ILE A 96 4.61 5.16 -3.65
CA ILE A 96 5.31 3.87 -3.73
C ILE A 96 4.45 2.71 -3.20
N SER A 97 3.39 2.98 -2.42
CA SER A 97 2.46 1.93 -1.97
C SER A 97 1.72 1.24 -3.12
N GLU A 98 1.60 1.88 -4.28
CA GLU A 98 1.07 1.26 -5.50
C GLU A 98 1.94 0.09 -5.99
N TRP A 99 3.22 0.10 -5.62
CA TRP A 99 4.20 -0.96 -5.88
C TRP A 99 4.64 -1.69 -4.61
N PHE A 100 3.76 -1.74 -3.59
CA PHE A 100 4.01 -2.48 -2.34
C PHE A 100 5.19 -1.97 -1.49
N GLY A 101 5.81 -0.84 -1.85
CA GLY A 101 6.75 -0.14 -0.98
C GLY A 101 6.03 0.72 0.05
N PHE A 102 6.77 1.27 1.01
CA PHE A 102 6.18 2.16 2.01
C PHE A 102 7.22 3.09 2.66
N TYR A 103 6.79 3.95 3.56
CA TYR A 103 7.69 4.70 4.44
C TYR A 103 8.57 3.76 5.26
N LYS A 104 9.83 4.16 5.48
CA LYS A 104 10.69 3.48 6.45
C LYS A 104 10.12 3.67 7.86
N SER A 105 10.06 2.58 8.64
CA SER A 105 9.53 2.61 10.02
C SER A 105 10.19 3.70 10.89
N GLY A 106 9.38 4.35 11.71
CA GLY A 106 9.75 5.40 12.66
C GLY A 106 9.67 6.82 12.11
N GLN A 107 9.30 7.01 10.84
CA GLN A 107 9.25 8.33 10.19
C GLN A 107 8.34 8.31 8.94
N ALA A 108 8.04 9.48 8.37
CA ALA A 108 7.14 9.64 7.22
C ALA A 108 7.73 10.52 6.10
N LYS A 109 9.03 10.36 5.80
CA LYS A 109 9.76 11.13 4.79
C LYS A 109 10.46 10.24 3.76
N GLU A 110 11.30 9.33 4.22
CA GLU A 110 12.02 8.38 3.38
C GLU A 110 11.16 7.14 3.12
N THR A 111 11.10 6.72 1.86
CA THR A 111 10.40 5.50 1.44
C THR A 111 11.38 4.41 1.02
N ILE A 112 10.99 3.15 1.22
CA ILE A 112 11.72 1.97 0.79
C ILE A 112 10.88 1.15 -0.21
N PRO A 113 11.51 0.53 -1.23
CA PRO A 113 10.81 -0.36 -2.15
C PRO A 113 10.43 -1.68 -1.46
N LEU A 114 9.50 -2.43 -2.06
CA LEU A 114 9.06 -3.75 -1.59
C LEU A 114 10.25 -4.64 -1.19
N GLN A 115 11.28 -4.72 -2.03
CA GLN A 115 12.44 -5.61 -1.86
C GLN A 115 13.24 -5.32 -0.58
N GLU A 116 13.12 -4.11 -0.02
CA GLU A 116 13.80 -3.72 1.21
C GLU A 116 12.98 -3.95 2.48
N THR A 117 11.68 -4.25 2.35
CA THR A 117 10.77 -4.49 3.48
C THR A 117 11.02 -5.85 4.16
N SER A 118 10.63 -5.97 5.43
CA SER A 118 10.61 -7.26 6.14
C SER A 118 9.63 -8.25 5.50
N LEU A 119 8.47 -7.75 5.04
CA LEU A 119 7.47 -8.54 4.32
C LEU A 119 8.07 -9.36 3.16
N TYR A 120 8.95 -8.73 2.37
CA TYR A 120 9.65 -9.37 1.26
C TYR A 120 10.86 -10.19 1.70
N LYS A 121 11.70 -9.66 2.59
CA LYS A 121 12.93 -10.34 3.03
C LYS A 121 12.66 -11.64 3.77
N GLU A 122 11.60 -11.67 4.58
CA GLU A 122 11.13 -12.85 5.31
C GLU A 122 10.08 -13.64 4.51
N ASP A 123 9.72 -13.15 3.32
CA ASP A 123 8.79 -13.78 2.38
C ASP A 123 7.44 -14.21 3.01
N ARG A 124 6.88 -13.35 3.86
CA ARG A 124 5.67 -13.67 4.66
C ARG A 124 4.43 -13.92 3.81
N LEU A 125 4.37 -13.31 2.62
CA LEU A 125 3.30 -13.46 1.64
C LEU A 125 3.68 -14.27 0.39
N GLY A 126 4.93 -14.72 0.26
CA GLY A 126 5.41 -15.36 -0.97
C GLY A 126 5.82 -14.38 -2.08
N LEU A 127 5.90 -13.08 -1.78
CA LEU A 127 6.23 -12.05 -2.78
C LEU A 127 7.65 -12.21 -3.33
N GLN A 128 8.62 -12.67 -2.53
CA GLN A 128 9.98 -12.91 -3.01
C GLN A 128 10.04 -14.10 -3.96
N GLU A 129 9.31 -15.18 -3.65
CA GLU A 129 9.19 -16.33 -4.54
C GLU A 129 8.48 -15.94 -5.84
N MET A 130 7.40 -15.17 -5.76
CA MET A 130 6.69 -14.66 -6.93
C MET A 130 7.57 -13.74 -7.80
N ASP A 131 8.37 -12.87 -7.20
CA ASP A 131 9.29 -11.98 -7.93
C ASP A 131 10.35 -12.80 -8.68
N LYS A 132 11.00 -13.75 -8.00
CA LYS A 132 11.98 -14.67 -8.61
C LYS A 132 11.39 -15.52 -9.72
N ALA A 133 10.10 -15.88 -9.62
CA ALA A 133 9.37 -16.61 -10.65
C ALA A 133 8.84 -15.71 -11.79
N GLY A 134 9.13 -14.41 -11.77
CA GLY A 134 8.67 -13.44 -12.77
C GLY A 134 7.15 -13.23 -12.76
N LYS A 135 6.48 -13.49 -11.62
CA LYS A 135 5.04 -13.32 -11.47
C LYS A 135 4.64 -11.89 -11.11
N LEU A 136 5.51 -11.15 -10.42
CA LEU A 136 5.30 -9.73 -10.14
C LEU A 136 5.64 -8.90 -11.37
N VAL A 137 4.75 -7.97 -11.75
CA VAL A 137 4.96 -7.03 -12.86
C VAL A 137 4.74 -5.62 -12.35
N PHE A 138 5.73 -4.76 -12.52
CA PHE A 138 5.69 -3.36 -12.10
C PHE A 138 5.58 -2.47 -13.34
N LEU A 139 4.43 -1.84 -13.54
CA LEU A 139 4.17 -0.92 -14.65
C LEU A 139 4.08 0.51 -14.13
N GLY A 140 4.70 1.46 -14.83
CA GLY A 140 4.63 2.88 -14.51
C GLY A 140 3.94 3.64 -15.64
N VAL A 141 3.04 4.56 -15.29
CA VAL A 141 2.37 5.43 -16.27
C VAL A 141 2.46 6.89 -15.84
N LYS A 142 2.76 7.77 -16.80
CA LYS A 142 2.72 9.22 -16.55
C LYS A 142 1.26 9.66 -16.44
N GLY A 143 0.95 10.39 -15.38
CA GLY A 143 -0.41 10.78 -15.05
C GLY A 143 -0.60 10.87 -13.54
N ASP A 144 -1.61 11.64 -13.15
CA ASP A 144 -2.14 11.63 -11.78
C ASP A 144 -2.98 10.37 -11.56
N HIS A 145 -3.51 10.19 -10.36
CA HIS A 145 -4.26 9.00 -9.93
C HIS A 145 -5.33 8.58 -10.95
N LEU A 146 -5.24 7.34 -11.43
CA LEU A 146 -6.17 6.74 -12.42
C LEU A 146 -6.22 7.47 -13.77
N HIS A 147 -5.24 8.32 -14.07
CA HIS A 147 -5.12 9.01 -15.34
C HIS A 147 -4.15 8.28 -16.28
N PHE A 148 -4.68 7.67 -17.33
CA PHE A 148 -3.93 6.98 -18.39
C PHE A 148 -4.67 7.09 -19.72
N SER A 149 -3.95 6.94 -20.85
CA SER A 149 -4.56 6.93 -22.18
C SER A 149 -5.08 5.53 -22.55
N GLU A 150 -6.02 5.47 -23.48
CA GLU A 150 -6.47 4.22 -24.11
C GLU A 150 -5.30 3.47 -24.76
N GLU A 151 -4.43 4.18 -25.49
CA GLU A 151 -3.21 3.60 -26.07
C GLU A 151 -2.31 2.91 -25.03
N TRP A 152 -2.17 3.51 -23.84
CA TRP A 152 -1.38 2.91 -22.77
C TRP A 152 -2.08 1.67 -22.20
N PHE A 153 -3.41 1.72 -22.01
CA PHE A 153 -4.19 0.58 -21.55
C PHE A 153 -4.10 -0.60 -22.53
N ASP A 154 -4.24 -0.33 -23.82
CA ASP A 154 -4.19 -1.34 -24.87
C ASP A 154 -2.82 -2.00 -24.98
N SER A 155 -1.74 -1.20 -24.88
CA SER A 155 -0.37 -1.72 -24.98
C SER A 155 0.12 -2.39 -23.70
N SER A 156 -0.34 -1.96 -22.51
CA SER A 156 0.24 -2.35 -21.22
C SER A 156 -0.65 -3.27 -20.39
N ILE A 157 -1.98 -3.22 -20.53
CA ILE A 157 -2.94 -3.97 -19.69
C ILE A 157 -3.64 -5.08 -20.46
N LEU A 158 -4.14 -4.81 -21.67
CA LEU A 158 -4.82 -5.83 -22.49
C LEU A 158 -4.02 -7.15 -22.65
N PRO A 159 -2.68 -7.16 -22.79
CA PRO A 159 -1.92 -8.41 -22.91
C PRO A 159 -2.05 -9.36 -21.70
N PHE A 160 -2.52 -8.88 -20.54
CA PHE A 160 -2.76 -9.72 -19.35
C PHE A 160 -4.19 -10.27 -19.27
N LEU A 161 -5.10 -9.80 -20.13
CA LEU A 161 -6.53 -10.15 -20.14
C LEU A 161 -6.92 -11.09 -21.28
N GLN A 162 -5.99 -11.39 -22.20
CA GLN A 162 -6.18 -12.29 -23.34
C GLN A 162 -5.66 -13.70 -23.01
#